data_AF-A0A7S0KXQ3-F1
#
_entry.id   AF-A0A7S0KXQ3-F1
#
_cell.length_a   1.000
_cell.length_b   1.000
_cell.length_c   1.000
_cell.angle_alpha   90.00
_cell.angle_beta   90.00
_cell.angle_gamma   90.00
#
_symmetry.space_group_name_H-M   'P 1'
#
loop_
_entity.id
_entity.type
_entity.pdbx_description
1 polymer ?
#
loop_
_entity_poly.entity_id
_entity_poly.type
_entity_poly.pdbx_seq_one_letter_code
_entity_poly.pdbx_strand_id
1 'polypeptide(L)'
;YLNEECLVYNDRDAAQDNGMMAGLKGVAEEDELMSKSEAIVQDLEHELRNEIASPSLLESSLEKMKMQCVDDDKASILSKCQQENAERSRIACERLARNLYDGCRSVVRSETTKVTPEVFESSVQVVEDTFREQGRGPAVENIIETFLKEQREADRVFLDKVHGINALYKETLEMKNKLDEDVEEKKKMIGTLEKNLEETTKQLQAEMEQIKSQNKEAIKKLEEKRDKELADAESKRVAELKEKSAEMHAFKASAEQKLAEEIATRESRLKKEEETHKKAIEKKEKEQKEKEQKHGRELHKLREDMGDKMTQEVEFVSQQLRAEKRRYEKEIERLENTCNMKCSIM
;
A
#
# COMPACT_ATOMS: atom_id res chain seq x y z
N TYR A 1 -18.86 -41.28 -31.57
CA TYR A 1 -18.43 -41.99 -32.79
C TYR A 1 -17.27 -42.88 -32.42
N LEU A 2 -17.30 -44.14 -32.85
CA LEU A 2 -16.54 -45.32 -32.39
C LEU A 2 -17.17 -46.08 -31.21
N ASN A 3 -18.41 -46.54 -31.44
CA ASN A 3 -18.87 -47.84 -30.95
C ASN A 3 -18.57 -48.84 -32.08
N GLU A 4 -17.33 -49.32 -32.15
CA GLU A 4 -17.03 -50.60 -32.78
C GLU A 4 -16.97 -51.61 -31.65
N GLU A 5 -18.08 -52.32 -31.48
CA GLU A 5 -18.22 -53.40 -30.51
C GLU A 5 -17.18 -54.48 -30.82
N CYS A 6 -16.13 -54.52 -29.99
CA CYS A 6 -15.17 -55.61 -29.98
C CYS A 6 -15.91 -56.88 -29.55
N LEU A 7 -16.20 -57.76 -30.52
CA LEU A 7 -16.91 -59.05 -30.37
C LEU A 7 -16.22 -60.05 -29.40
N VAL A 8 -15.09 -59.68 -28.80
CA VAL A 8 -14.34 -60.47 -27.81
C VAL A 8 -14.92 -60.36 -26.39
N TYR A 9 -15.90 -59.46 -26.15
CA TYR A 9 -16.40 -59.11 -24.81
C TYR A 9 -17.84 -59.55 -24.50
N ASN A 10 -18.30 -60.68 -25.05
CA ASN A 10 -19.53 -61.31 -24.56
C ASN A 10 -19.20 -62.42 -23.55
N ASP A 11 -18.74 -62.01 -22.36
CA ASP A 11 -18.50 -62.87 -21.18
C ASP A 11 -19.82 -63.39 -20.53
N ARG A 12 -20.92 -63.51 -21.28
CA ARG A 12 -22.23 -63.92 -20.73
C ARG A 12 -22.64 -65.37 -20.97
N ASP A 13 -21.88 -66.13 -21.78
CA ASP A 13 -22.22 -67.53 -22.07
C ASP A 13 -21.26 -68.55 -21.43
N ALA A 14 -20.19 -68.13 -20.74
CA ALA A 14 -19.26 -69.02 -20.04
C ALA A 14 -19.69 -69.34 -18.59
N ALA A 15 -21.00 -69.53 -18.38
CA ALA A 15 -21.50 -70.04 -17.11
C ALA A 15 -21.10 -71.52 -16.96
N GLN A 16 -20.13 -71.75 -16.07
CA GLN A 16 -19.95 -72.97 -15.27
C GLN A 16 -20.15 -74.31 -15.99
N ASP A 17 -19.06 -74.85 -16.53
CA ASP A 17 -18.89 -76.30 -16.53
C ASP A 17 -17.50 -76.64 -15.97
N ASN A 18 -17.40 -76.67 -14.64
CA ASN A 18 -16.29 -77.29 -13.89
C ASN A 18 -16.38 -78.83 -13.94
N GLY A 19 -16.83 -79.38 -15.07
CA GLY A 19 -16.97 -80.79 -15.32
C GLY A 19 -15.67 -81.38 -15.85
N MET A 20 -15.12 -82.34 -15.08
CA MET A 20 -14.03 -83.25 -15.43
C MET A 20 -13.74 -83.38 -16.93
N MET A 21 -12.45 -83.28 -17.27
CA MET A 21 -11.81 -83.68 -18.54
C MET A 21 -12.41 -84.96 -19.14
N ALA A 22 -13.52 -84.82 -19.87
CA ALA A 22 -13.93 -85.82 -20.84
C ALA A 22 -12.99 -85.64 -22.01
N GLY A 23 -11.91 -86.44 -22.06
CA GLY A 23 -11.01 -86.50 -23.21
C GLY A 23 -11.82 -86.50 -24.51
N LEU A 24 -11.31 -85.83 -25.54
CA LEU A 24 -12.02 -85.51 -26.79
C LEU A 24 -12.58 -86.79 -27.44
N LYS A 25 -13.74 -87.26 -26.97
CA LYS A 25 -14.37 -88.50 -27.42
C LYS A 25 -14.88 -88.26 -28.84
N GLY A 26 -14.34 -89.00 -29.80
CA GLY A 26 -14.80 -88.98 -31.18
C GLY A 26 -14.00 -88.08 -32.13
N VAL A 27 -12.78 -87.68 -31.75
CA VAL A 27 -11.80 -87.07 -32.66
C VAL A 27 -10.67 -88.07 -32.92
N ALA A 28 -10.27 -88.20 -34.18
CA ALA A 28 -9.19 -89.06 -34.63
C ALA A 28 -8.15 -88.25 -35.44
N GLU A 29 -6.92 -88.75 -35.48
CA GLU A 29 -5.92 -88.22 -36.43
C GLU A 29 -6.29 -88.64 -37.86
N GLU A 30 -5.85 -87.86 -38.84
CA GLU A 30 -6.16 -88.15 -40.26
C GLU A 30 -5.62 -89.52 -40.70
N ASP A 31 -4.41 -89.87 -40.28
CA ASP A 31 -3.79 -91.17 -40.53
C ASP A 31 -4.57 -92.33 -39.88
N GLU A 32 -5.13 -92.11 -38.68
CA GLU A 32 -5.95 -93.11 -38.00
C GLU A 32 -7.27 -93.36 -38.74
N LEU A 33 -7.89 -92.31 -39.29
CA LEU A 33 -9.11 -92.43 -40.09
C LEU A 33 -8.85 -93.14 -41.40
N MET A 34 -7.77 -92.78 -42.09
CA MET A 34 -7.36 -93.42 -43.34
C MET A 34 -7.08 -94.91 -43.12
N SER A 35 -6.21 -95.23 -42.16
CA SER A 35 -5.84 -96.63 -41.86
C SER A 35 -7.03 -97.49 -41.46
N LYS A 36 -7.96 -96.99 -40.64
CA LYS A 36 -9.17 -97.72 -40.26
C LYS A 36 -10.13 -97.92 -41.43
N SER A 37 -10.26 -96.92 -42.30
CA SER A 37 -11.13 -97.00 -43.47
C SER A 37 -10.58 -98.00 -44.48
N GLU A 38 -9.27 -98.02 -44.69
CA GLU A 38 -8.59 -99.02 -45.52
C GLU A 38 -8.72 -100.44 -44.95
N ALA A 39 -8.56 -100.61 -43.63
CA ALA A 39 -8.73 -101.91 -42.97
C ALA A 39 -10.16 -102.47 -43.16
N ILE A 40 -11.19 -101.63 -42.98
CA ILE A 40 -12.58 -102.02 -43.22
C ILE A 40 -12.79 -102.41 -44.68
N VAL A 41 -12.20 -101.65 -45.63
CA VAL A 41 -12.28 -102.00 -47.05
C VAL A 41 -11.63 -103.34 -47.33
N GLN A 42 -10.46 -103.64 -46.75
CA GLN A 42 -9.79 -104.94 -46.89
C GLN A 42 -10.64 -106.10 -46.36
N ASP A 43 -11.30 -105.91 -45.22
CA ASP A 43 -12.22 -106.92 -44.65
C ASP A 43 -13.42 -107.14 -45.60
N LEU A 44 -14.03 -106.07 -46.10
CA LEU A 44 -15.12 -106.15 -47.07
C LEU A 44 -14.68 -106.78 -48.40
N GLU A 45 -13.45 -106.51 -48.87
CA GLU A 45 -12.90 -107.19 -50.04
C GLU A 45 -12.81 -108.69 -49.81
N HIS A 46 -12.36 -109.11 -48.63
CA HIS A 46 -12.23 -110.52 -48.28
C HIS A 46 -13.61 -111.21 -48.26
N GLU A 47 -14.62 -110.57 -47.69
CA GLU A 47 -16.00 -111.07 -47.68
C GLU A 47 -16.57 -111.21 -49.10
N LEU A 48 -16.45 -110.17 -49.94
CA LEU A 48 -16.96 -110.20 -51.31
C LEU A 48 -16.30 -111.28 -52.18
N ARG A 49 -15.00 -111.55 -51.98
CA ARG A 49 -14.27 -112.62 -52.67
C ARG A 49 -14.82 -114.01 -52.35
N ASN A 50 -15.36 -114.21 -51.14
CA ASN A 50 -15.96 -115.47 -50.72
C ASN A 50 -17.41 -115.64 -51.21
N GLU A 51 -18.12 -114.54 -51.49
CA GLU A 51 -19.53 -114.55 -51.89
C GLU A 51 -19.76 -114.53 -53.41
N ILE A 52 -18.92 -113.80 -54.17
CA ILE A 52 -19.12 -113.60 -55.61
C ILE A 52 -18.25 -114.58 -56.42
N ALA A 53 -18.89 -115.59 -57.01
CA ALA A 53 -18.20 -116.61 -57.81
C ALA A 53 -17.72 -116.12 -59.20
N SER A 54 -18.30 -115.04 -59.73
CA SER A 54 -17.96 -114.51 -61.07
C SER A 54 -16.81 -113.50 -61.01
N PRO A 55 -15.65 -113.75 -61.66
CA PRO A 55 -14.49 -112.86 -61.58
C PRO A 55 -14.75 -111.43 -62.06
N SER A 56 -15.49 -111.25 -63.15
CA SER A 56 -15.77 -109.92 -63.72
C SER A 56 -16.76 -109.11 -62.87
N LEU A 57 -17.73 -109.77 -62.23
CA LEU A 57 -18.65 -109.10 -61.32
C LEU A 57 -17.96 -108.75 -59.99
N LEU A 58 -17.06 -109.62 -59.53
CA LEU A 58 -16.25 -109.38 -58.35
C LEU A 58 -15.36 -108.15 -58.55
N GLU A 59 -14.62 -108.08 -59.66
CA GLU A 59 -13.73 -106.95 -59.97
C GLU A 59 -14.49 -105.63 -60.06
N SER A 60 -15.62 -105.59 -60.78
CA SER A 60 -16.47 -104.40 -60.86
C SER A 60 -17.09 -103.99 -59.51
N SER A 61 -17.41 -104.96 -58.64
CA SER A 61 -17.96 -104.67 -57.31
C SER A 61 -16.90 -104.12 -56.36
N LEU A 62 -15.68 -104.70 -56.38
CA LEU A 62 -14.55 -104.22 -55.58
C LEU A 62 -14.14 -102.80 -55.99
N GLU A 63 -14.10 -102.50 -57.30
CA GLU A 63 -13.79 -101.16 -57.80
C GLU A 63 -14.82 -100.12 -57.35
N LYS A 64 -16.12 -100.42 -57.49
CA LYS A 64 -17.20 -99.53 -57.00
C LYS A 64 -17.15 -99.32 -55.50
N MET A 65 -16.87 -100.38 -54.73
CA MET A 65 -16.73 -100.29 -53.28
C MET A 65 -15.57 -99.39 -52.89
N LYS A 66 -14.39 -99.56 -53.51
CA LYS A 66 -13.23 -98.68 -53.26
C LYS A 66 -13.55 -97.21 -53.54
N MET A 67 -14.16 -96.93 -54.69
CA MET A 67 -14.56 -95.56 -55.05
C MET A 67 -15.55 -94.95 -54.04
N GLN A 68 -16.49 -95.76 -53.52
CA GLN A 68 -17.46 -95.26 -52.54
C GLN A 68 -16.89 -95.12 -51.13
N CYS A 69 -15.93 -95.96 -50.74
CA CYS A 69 -15.47 -96.05 -49.36
C CYS A 69 -14.22 -95.20 -49.07
N VAL A 70 -13.19 -95.28 -49.91
CA VAL A 70 -11.83 -94.77 -49.59
C VAL A 70 -11.21 -93.87 -50.66
N ASP A 71 -11.88 -93.67 -51.79
CA ASP A 71 -11.40 -92.73 -52.79
C ASP A 71 -11.47 -91.28 -52.26
N ASP A 72 -10.54 -90.44 -52.70
CA ASP A 72 -10.40 -89.06 -52.25
C ASP A 72 -11.43 -88.11 -52.90
N ASP A 73 -12.39 -88.67 -53.65
CA ASP A 73 -13.51 -87.91 -54.17
C ASP A 73 -14.43 -87.43 -53.02
N LYS A 74 -14.93 -86.20 -53.13
CA LYS A 74 -15.78 -85.54 -52.12
C LYS A 74 -17.07 -86.30 -51.80
N ALA A 75 -17.46 -87.23 -52.67
CA ALA A 75 -18.64 -88.06 -52.51
C ALA A 75 -18.39 -89.31 -51.65
N SER A 76 -17.13 -89.69 -51.40
CA SER A 76 -16.78 -90.92 -50.67
C SER A 76 -17.16 -90.85 -49.19
N ILE A 77 -17.30 -92.02 -48.57
CA ILE A 77 -17.59 -92.14 -47.14
C ILE A 77 -16.41 -91.60 -46.32
N LEU A 78 -15.16 -91.92 -46.70
CA LEU A 78 -13.96 -91.38 -46.06
C LEU A 78 -13.94 -89.86 -46.07
N SER A 79 -14.21 -89.21 -47.22
CA SER A 79 -14.23 -87.75 -47.33
C SER A 79 -15.26 -87.11 -46.40
N LYS A 80 -16.47 -87.69 -46.28
CA LYS A 80 -17.49 -87.23 -45.34
C LYS A 80 -17.04 -87.40 -43.88
N CYS A 81 -16.45 -88.55 -43.54
CA CYS A 81 -15.92 -88.80 -42.21
C CYS A 81 -14.78 -87.85 -41.84
N GLN A 82 -13.88 -87.53 -42.78
CA GLN A 82 -12.82 -86.56 -42.59
C GLN A 82 -13.38 -85.14 -42.35
N GLN A 83 -14.38 -84.72 -43.12
CA GLN A 83 -15.05 -83.43 -42.92
C GLN A 83 -15.72 -83.35 -41.54
N GLU A 84 -16.47 -84.38 -41.15
CA GLU A 84 -17.09 -84.44 -39.81
C GLU A 84 -16.02 -84.45 -38.70
N ASN A 85 -14.92 -85.18 -38.89
CA ASN A 85 -13.82 -85.23 -37.92
C ASN A 85 -13.10 -83.89 -37.80
N ALA A 86 -12.88 -83.18 -38.92
CA ALA A 86 -12.29 -81.85 -38.91
C ALA A 86 -13.16 -80.85 -38.12
N GLU A 87 -14.47 -80.88 -38.32
CA GLU A 87 -15.39 -80.02 -37.56
C GLU A 87 -15.45 -80.39 -36.08
N ARG A 88 -15.50 -81.69 -35.76
CA ARG A 88 -15.42 -82.15 -34.36
C ARG A 88 -14.08 -81.77 -33.71
N SER A 89 -12.98 -81.94 -34.42
CA SER A 89 -11.63 -81.54 -33.98
C SER A 89 -11.58 -80.05 -33.70
N ARG A 90 -12.13 -79.21 -34.59
CA ARG A 90 -12.21 -77.76 -34.41
C ARG A 90 -12.98 -77.39 -33.14
N ILE A 91 -14.21 -77.85 -32.99
CA ILE A 91 -15.05 -77.55 -31.81
C ILE A 91 -14.38 -78.01 -30.52
N ALA A 92 -13.82 -79.21 -30.54
CA ALA A 92 -13.21 -79.82 -29.36
C ALA A 92 -11.91 -79.09 -28.95
N CYS A 93 -11.08 -78.72 -29.93
CA CYS A 93 -9.86 -77.95 -29.73
C CYS A 93 -10.15 -76.51 -29.29
N GLU A 94 -11.13 -75.82 -29.89
CA GLU A 94 -11.53 -74.47 -29.47
C GLU A 94 -11.96 -74.44 -28.00
N ARG A 95 -12.78 -75.41 -27.59
CA ARG A 95 -13.23 -75.52 -26.19
C ARG A 95 -12.06 -75.80 -25.25
N LEU A 96 -11.16 -76.71 -25.61
CA LEU A 96 -9.98 -77.03 -24.82
C LEU A 96 -9.07 -75.80 -24.67
N ALA A 97 -8.77 -75.11 -25.78
CA ALA A 97 -7.91 -73.94 -25.78
C ALA A 97 -8.48 -72.81 -24.91
N ARG A 98 -9.79 -72.54 -24.99
CA ARG A 98 -10.47 -71.55 -24.12
C ARG A 98 -10.32 -71.92 -22.65
N ASN A 99 -10.67 -73.15 -22.28
CA ASN A 99 -10.62 -73.59 -20.89
C ASN A 99 -9.20 -73.52 -20.30
N LEU A 100 -8.18 -73.94 -21.06
CA LEU A 100 -6.79 -73.88 -20.62
C LEU A 100 -6.29 -72.44 -20.49
N TYR A 101 -6.60 -71.60 -21.48
CA TYR A 101 -6.12 -70.22 -21.52
C TYR A 101 -6.83 -69.32 -20.50
N ASP A 102 -8.11 -69.56 -20.19
CA ASP A 102 -8.87 -68.79 -19.20
C ASP A 102 -8.20 -68.78 -17.82
N GLY A 103 -7.57 -69.89 -17.43
CA GLY A 103 -6.78 -69.96 -16.20
C GLY A 103 -5.61 -68.98 -16.19
N CYS A 104 -4.82 -68.96 -17.27
CA CYS A 104 -3.70 -68.02 -17.44
C CYS A 104 -4.20 -66.57 -17.47
N ARG A 105 -5.26 -66.30 -18.25
CA ARG A 105 -5.85 -64.96 -18.40
C ARG A 105 -6.40 -64.42 -17.08
N SER A 106 -7.02 -65.26 -16.25
CA SER A 106 -7.53 -64.88 -14.93
C SER A 106 -6.40 -64.39 -14.01
N VAL A 107 -5.26 -65.08 -13.98
CA VAL A 107 -4.08 -64.68 -13.20
C VAL A 107 -3.51 -63.35 -13.73
N VAL A 108 -3.30 -63.26 -15.04
CA VAL A 108 -2.80 -62.04 -15.70
C VAL A 108 -3.67 -60.83 -15.37
N ARG A 109 -5.00 -60.98 -15.35
CA ARG A 109 -5.95 -59.88 -15.15
C ARG A 109 -6.26 -59.56 -13.70
N SER A 110 -6.09 -60.49 -12.77
CA SER A 110 -6.30 -60.26 -11.34
C SER A 110 -5.05 -59.73 -10.64
N GLU A 111 -3.86 -60.13 -11.10
CA GLU A 111 -2.57 -59.78 -10.51
C GLU A 111 -1.67 -58.98 -11.45
N THR A 112 -2.29 -58.09 -12.23
CA THR A 112 -1.70 -57.36 -13.37
C THR A 112 -0.39 -56.61 -13.11
N THR A 113 -0.11 -56.24 -11.86
CA THR A 113 1.09 -55.49 -11.46
C THR A 113 2.18 -56.36 -10.84
N LYS A 114 1.89 -57.65 -10.62
CA LYS A 114 2.81 -58.63 -10.00
C LYS A 114 3.35 -59.63 -11.02
N VAL A 115 2.57 -59.93 -12.06
CA VAL A 115 2.97 -60.88 -13.11
C VAL A 115 4.06 -60.24 -13.97
N THR A 116 5.27 -60.78 -13.92
CA THR A 116 6.36 -60.32 -14.79
C THR A 116 6.21 -60.91 -16.20
N PRO A 117 6.85 -60.30 -17.22
CA PRO A 117 6.87 -60.88 -18.57
C PRO A 117 7.35 -62.34 -18.59
N GLU A 118 8.36 -62.69 -17.80
CA GLU A 118 8.90 -64.06 -17.75
C GLU A 118 7.90 -65.05 -17.16
N VAL A 119 7.18 -64.66 -16.10
CA VAL A 119 6.12 -65.48 -15.49
C VAL A 119 4.95 -65.66 -16.45
N PHE A 120 4.58 -64.61 -17.17
CA PHE A 120 3.53 -64.68 -18.19
C PHE A 120 3.92 -65.64 -19.32
N GLU A 121 5.09 -65.46 -19.92
CA GLU A 121 5.56 -66.30 -21.03
C GLU A 121 5.72 -67.77 -20.61
N SER A 122 6.21 -68.03 -19.39
CA SER A 122 6.25 -69.39 -18.85
C SER A 122 4.86 -70.00 -18.66
N SER A 123 3.88 -69.19 -18.26
CA SER A 123 2.50 -69.67 -18.03
C SER A 123 1.80 -69.98 -19.35
N VAL A 124 2.00 -69.15 -20.38
CA VAL A 124 1.51 -69.37 -21.73
C VAL A 124 2.16 -70.62 -22.35
N GLN A 125 3.46 -70.81 -22.16
CA GLN A 125 4.15 -72.01 -22.64
C GLN A 125 3.53 -73.29 -22.02
N VAL A 126 3.22 -73.28 -20.72
CA VAL A 126 2.54 -74.41 -20.06
C VAL A 126 1.16 -74.66 -20.69
N VAL A 127 0.41 -73.61 -21.03
CA VAL A 127 -0.88 -73.74 -21.72
C VAL A 127 -0.71 -74.35 -23.12
N GLU A 128 0.26 -73.85 -23.91
CA GLU A 128 0.54 -74.38 -25.25
C GLU A 128 0.99 -75.85 -25.20
N ASP A 129 1.88 -76.22 -24.28
CA ASP A 129 2.37 -77.59 -24.12
C ASP A 129 1.24 -78.54 -23.70
N THR A 130 0.42 -78.12 -22.73
CA THR A 130 -0.75 -78.88 -22.26
C THR A 130 -1.78 -79.04 -23.39
N PHE A 131 -1.98 -77.99 -24.18
CA PHE A 131 -2.88 -78.03 -25.33
C PHE A 131 -2.36 -78.99 -26.41
N ARG A 132 -1.06 -78.99 -26.73
CA ARG A 132 -0.44 -79.93 -27.68
C ARG A 132 -0.55 -81.38 -27.20
N GLU A 133 -0.43 -81.62 -25.89
CA GLU A 133 -0.53 -82.97 -25.31
C GLU A 133 -1.97 -83.52 -25.35
N GLN A 134 -2.98 -82.65 -25.16
CA GLN A 134 -4.38 -83.06 -25.03
C GLN A 134 -5.22 -82.86 -26.29
N GLY A 135 -4.81 -81.95 -27.16
CA GLY A 135 -5.43 -81.69 -28.45
C GLY A 135 -5.26 -82.87 -29.39
N ARG A 136 -6.28 -83.13 -30.23
CA ARG A 136 -6.24 -84.19 -31.23
C ARG A 136 -6.90 -83.76 -32.53
N GLY A 137 -6.45 -84.35 -33.62
CA GLY A 137 -6.98 -84.15 -34.96
C GLY A 137 -6.46 -82.89 -35.66
N PRO A 138 -6.96 -82.61 -36.88
CA PRO A 138 -6.34 -81.67 -37.80
C PRO A 138 -6.43 -80.20 -37.37
N ALA A 139 -7.28 -79.86 -36.38
CA ALA A 139 -7.44 -78.48 -35.94
C ALA A 139 -6.36 -78.00 -34.96
N VAL A 140 -5.53 -78.88 -34.39
CA VAL A 140 -4.60 -78.54 -33.29
C VAL A 140 -3.66 -77.39 -33.67
N GLU A 141 -2.89 -77.52 -34.75
CA GLU A 141 -1.92 -76.49 -35.12
C GLU A 141 -2.61 -75.17 -35.51
N ASN A 142 -3.75 -75.23 -36.21
CA ASN A 142 -4.50 -74.02 -36.56
C ASN A 142 -4.96 -73.25 -35.31
N ILE A 143 -5.43 -73.94 -34.27
CA ILE A 143 -5.85 -73.31 -33.02
C ILE A 143 -4.67 -72.69 -32.24
N ILE A 144 -3.47 -73.29 -32.34
CA ILE A 144 -2.25 -72.72 -31.77
C ILE A 144 -1.88 -71.43 -32.51
N GLU A 145 -1.83 -71.49 -33.84
CA GLU A 145 -1.39 -70.37 -34.69
C GLU A 145 -2.37 -69.19 -34.72
N THR A 146 -3.66 -69.45 -34.45
CA THR A 146 -4.72 -68.43 -34.40
C THR A 146 -5.06 -68.08 -32.97
N PHE A 147 -5.94 -68.85 -32.33
CA PHE A 147 -6.53 -68.51 -31.04
C PHE A 147 -5.48 -68.31 -29.94
N LEU A 148 -4.61 -69.29 -29.67
CA LEU A 148 -3.65 -69.18 -28.56
C LEU A 148 -2.64 -68.05 -28.78
N LYS A 149 -2.14 -67.90 -30.01
CA LYS A 149 -1.24 -66.81 -30.39
C LYS A 149 -1.90 -65.43 -30.24
N GLU A 150 -3.13 -65.26 -30.70
CA GLU A 150 -3.88 -64.00 -30.57
C GLU A 150 -4.16 -63.65 -29.11
N GLN A 151 -4.53 -64.63 -28.29
CA GLN A 151 -4.74 -64.40 -26.87
C GLN A 151 -3.45 -64.00 -26.16
N ARG A 152 -2.34 -64.71 -26.43
CA ARG A 152 -1.00 -64.39 -25.91
C ARG A 152 -0.61 -62.96 -26.24
N GLU A 153 -0.74 -62.55 -27.50
CA GLU A 153 -0.38 -61.19 -27.94
C GLU A 153 -1.27 -60.13 -27.27
N ALA A 154 -2.58 -60.38 -27.17
CA ALA A 154 -3.51 -59.45 -26.53
C ALA A 154 -3.17 -59.23 -25.05
N ASP A 155 -2.90 -60.30 -24.32
CA ASP A 155 -2.58 -60.21 -22.89
C ASP A 155 -1.15 -59.68 -22.65
N ARG A 156 -0.20 -59.94 -23.56
CA ARG A 156 1.13 -59.30 -23.54
C ARG A 156 1.02 -57.78 -23.64
N VAL A 157 0.29 -57.29 -24.65
CA VAL A 157 0.07 -55.85 -24.84
C VAL A 157 -0.65 -55.24 -23.64
N PHE A 158 -1.60 -55.97 -23.04
CA PHE A 158 -2.27 -55.55 -21.83
C PHE A 158 -1.29 -55.39 -20.66
N LEU A 159 -0.45 -56.40 -20.39
CA LEU A 159 0.56 -56.35 -19.32
C LEU A 159 1.55 -55.22 -19.53
N ASP A 160 2.06 -55.03 -20.76
CA ASP A 160 2.97 -53.93 -21.08
C ASP A 160 2.36 -52.56 -20.76
N LYS A 161 1.09 -52.36 -21.11
CA LYS A 161 0.36 -51.13 -20.79
C LYS A 161 0.17 -50.94 -19.29
N VAL A 162 -0.21 -51.99 -18.57
CA VAL A 162 -0.39 -51.91 -17.10
C VAL A 162 0.95 -51.61 -16.41
N HIS A 163 2.03 -52.26 -16.82
CA HIS A 163 3.36 -51.99 -16.27
C HIS A 163 3.83 -50.57 -16.58
N GLY A 164 3.57 -50.06 -17.79
CA GLY A 164 3.83 -48.66 -18.15
C GLY A 164 3.07 -47.68 -17.25
N ILE A 165 1.77 -47.92 -17.02
CA ILE A 165 0.96 -47.09 -16.11
C ILE A 165 1.47 -47.17 -14.67
N ASN A 166 1.83 -48.37 -14.20
CA ASN A 166 2.35 -48.57 -12.85
C ASN A 166 3.71 -47.88 -12.64
N ALA A 167 4.58 -47.88 -13.66
CA ALA A 167 5.84 -47.14 -13.64
C ALA A 167 5.59 -45.63 -13.52
N LEU A 168 4.71 -45.07 -14.38
CA LEU A 168 4.32 -43.66 -14.32
C LEU A 168 3.71 -43.27 -12.98
N TYR A 169 2.89 -44.14 -12.39
CA TYR A 169 2.31 -43.93 -11.08
C TYR A 169 3.38 -43.85 -9.99
N LYS A 170 4.36 -44.76 -9.99
CA LYS A 170 5.49 -44.74 -9.04
C LYS A 170 6.34 -43.48 -9.19
N GLU A 171 6.66 -43.08 -10.41
CA GLU A 171 7.41 -41.84 -10.67
C GLU A 171 6.63 -40.59 -10.20
N THR A 172 5.33 -40.54 -10.47
CA THR A 172 4.46 -39.45 -10.02
C THR A 172 4.39 -39.37 -8.51
N LEU A 173 4.31 -40.52 -7.83
CA LEU A 173 4.30 -40.59 -6.37
C LEU A 173 5.63 -40.12 -5.77
N GLU A 174 6.76 -40.48 -6.39
CA GLU A 174 8.09 -40.01 -5.96
C GLU A 174 8.23 -38.50 -6.13
N MET A 175 7.81 -37.94 -7.29
CA MET A 175 7.81 -36.50 -7.52
C MET A 175 6.92 -35.76 -6.52
N LYS A 176 5.75 -36.32 -6.20
CA LYS A 176 4.87 -35.76 -5.17
C LYS A 176 5.56 -35.72 -3.81
N ASN A 177 6.21 -36.81 -3.40
CA ASN A 177 6.91 -36.86 -2.12
C ASN A 177 8.03 -35.81 -2.05
N LYS A 178 8.81 -35.63 -3.13
CA LYS A 178 9.83 -34.57 -3.21
C LYS A 178 9.21 -33.18 -3.11
N LEU A 179 8.08 -32.95 -3.77
CA LEU A 179 7.38 -31.67 -3.68
C LEU A 179 6.84 -31.40 -2.27
N ASP A 180 6.32 -32.42 -1.60
CA ASP A 180 5.85 -32.31 -0.21
C ASP A 180 7.03 -31.97 0.74
N GLU A 181 8.21 -32.56 0.54
CA GLU A 181 9.44 -32.21 1.26
C GLU A 181 9.87 -30.75 1.02
N ASP A 182 9.90 -30.31 -0.26
CA ASP A 182 10.23 -28.93 -0.63
C ASP A 182 9.26 -27.93 0.00
N VAL A 183 7.95 -28.24 0.00
CA VAL A 183 6.91 -27.39 0.61
C VAL A 183 7.15 -27.25 2.11
N GLU A 184 7.48 -28.34 2.81
CA GLU A 184 7.77 -28.30 4.25
C GLU A 184 9.07 -27.53 4.56
N GLU A 185 10.10 -27.63 3.71
CA GLU A 185 11.31 -26.80 3.84
C GLU A 185 10.99 -25.31 3.65
N LYS A 186 10.22 -24.96 2.62
CA LYS A 186 9.81 -23.58 2.36
C LYS A 186 8.94 -23.01 3.49
N LYS A 187 8.03 -23.80 4.05
CA LYS A 187 7.26 -23.39 5.25
C LYS A 187 8.17 -23.08 6.43
N LYS A 188 9.18 -23.91 6.71
CA LYS A 188 10.18 -23.65 7.77
C LYS A 188 10.97 -22.36 7.51
N MET A 189 11.34 -22.13 6.26
CA MET A 189 12.05 -20.91 5.85
C MET A 189 11.17 -19.67 6.05
N ILE A 190 9.90 -19.71 5.64
CA ILE A 190 8.93 -18.63 5.86
C ILE A 190 8.80 -18.34 7.36
N GLY A 191 8.58 -19.35 8.20
CA GLY A 191 8.48 -19.15 9.65
C GLY A 191 9.73 -18.53 10.28
N THR A 192 10.91 -18.86 9.76
CA THR A 192 12.18 -18.24 10.20
C THR A 192 12.27 -16.78 9.76
N LEU A 193 11.88 -16.48 8.52
CA LEU A 193 11.86 -15.10 8.00
C LEU A 193 10.86 -14.23 8.75
N GLU A 194 9.66 -14.75 9.05
CA GLU A 194 8.65 -14.05 9.85
C GLU A 194 9.18 -13.71 11.25
N LYS A 195 9.84 -14.67 11.92
CA LYS A 195 10.45 -14.43 13.23
C LYS A 195 11.55 -13.36 13.17
N ASN A 196 12.43 -13.43 12.18
CA ASN A 196 13.49 -12.42 11.99
C ASN A 196 12.89 -11.02 11.72
N LEU A 197 11.81 -10.95 10.94
CA LEU A 197 11.13 -9.70 10.63
C LEU A 197 10.47 -9.11 11.89
N GLU A 198 9.86 -9.94 12.73
CA GLU A 198 9.31 -9.53 14.02
C GLU A 198 10.41 -9.02 14.97
N GLU A 199 11.55 -9.73 15.07
CA GLU A 199 12.71 -9.30 15.87
C GLU A 199 13.29 -7.97 15.39
N THR A 200 13.47 -7.81 14.08
CA THR A 200 13.95 -6.57 13.47
C THR A 200 13.00 -5.41 13.71
N THR A 201 11.68 -5.67 13.63
CA THR A 201 10.65 -4.65 13.89
C THR A 201 10.67 -4.20 15.36
N LYS A 202 10.83 -5.13 16.30
CA LYS A 202 10.98 -4.82 17.73
C LYS A 202 12.25 -4.01 18.01
N GLN A 203 13.37 -4.37 17.38
CA GLN A 203 14.62 -3.60 17.49
C GLN A 203 14.47 -2.18 16.96
N LEU A 204 13.89 -2.01 15.77
CA LEU A 204 13.63 -0.69 15.19
C LEU A 204 12.70 0.17 16.08
N GLN A 205 11.67 -0.42 16.67
CA GLN A 205 10.80 0.29 17.63
C GLN A 205 11.58 0.72 18.87
N ALA A 206 12.42 -0.15 19.43
CA ALA A 206 13.26 0.18 20.58
C ALA A 206 14.26 1.29 20.26
N GLU A 207 14.93 1.23 19.10
CA GLU A 207 15.85 2.28 18.64
C GLU A 207 15.12 3.61 18.41
N MET A 208 13.92 3.58 17.82
CA MET A 208 13.10 4.79 17.67
C MET A 208 12.72 5.42 19.01
N GLU A 209 12.35 4.63 20.01
CA GLU A 209 12.06 5.12 21.36
C GLU A 209 13.32 5.68 22.03
N GLN A 210 14.46 5.02 21.86
CA GLN A 210 15.74 5.50 22.36
C GLN A 210 16.10 6.85 21.73
N ILE A 211 16.01 6.99 20.40
CA ILE A 211 16.27 8.25 19.70
C ILE A 211 15.29 9.34 20.15
N LYS A 212 13.99 9.03 20.31
CA LYS A 212 13.01 9.98 20.85
C LYS A 212 13.39 10.47 22.25
N SER A 213 13.84 9.56 23.12
CA SER A 213 14.26 9.91 24.48
C SER A 213 15.52 10.80 24.47
N GLN A 214 16.52 10.44 23.66
CA GLN A 214 17.75 11.21 23.49
C GLN A 214 17.48 12.60 22.91
N ASN A 215 16.62 12.69 21.89
CA ASN A 215 16.21 13.98 21.31
C ASN A 215 15.47 14.84 22.31
N LYS A 216 14.56 14.26 23.11
CA LYS A 216 13.85 15.00 24.16
C LYS A 216 14.82 15.55 25.21
N GLU A 217 15.83 14.79 25.60
CA GLU A 217 16.85 15.24 26.54
C GLU A 217 17.77 16.32 25.93
N ALA A 218 18.15 16.17 24.67
CA ALA A 218 18.95 17.15 23.94
C ALA A 218 18.21 18.48 23.75
N ILE A 219 16.92 18.42 23.38
CA ILE A 219 16.04 19.60 23.30
C ILE A 219 15.98 20.30 24.65
N LYS A 220 15.75 19.55 25.74
CA LYS A 220 15.71 20.12 27.09
C LYS A 220 17.03 20.82 27.46
N LYS A 221 18.18 20.21 27.17
CA LYS A 221 19.50 20.82 27.40
C LYS A 221 19.70 22.09 26.57
N LEU A 222 19.23 22.10 25.31
CA LEU A 222 19.28 23.29 24.46
C LEU A 222 18.36 24.40 24.96
N GLU A 223 17.16 24.08 25.43
CA GLU A 223 16.24 25.03 26.05
C GLU A 223 16.83 25.62 27.34
N GLU A 224 17.35 24.78 28.23
CA GLU A 224 18.04 25.24 29.46
C GLU A 224 19.25 26.14 29.14
N LYS A 225 20.03 25.79 28.10
CA LYS A 225 21.15 26.62 27.65
C LYS A 225 20.68 27.96 27.09
N ARG A 226 19.66 27.95 26.23
CA ARG A 226 19.06 29.17 25.65
C ARG A 226 18.50 30.07 26.74
N ASP A 227 17.76 29.51 27.70
CA ASP A 227 17.15 30.28 28.78
C ASP A 227 18.22 30.89 29.70
N LYS A 228 19.32 30.18 29.94
CA LYS A 228 20.49 30.73 30.63
C LYS A 228 21.18 31.85 29.85
N GLU A 229 21.40 31.67 28.55
CA GLU A 229 21.98 32.71 27.67
C GLU A 229 21.09 33.96 27.60
N LEU A 230 19.77 33.78 27.56
CA LEU A 230 18.81 34.89 27.62
C LEU A 230 18.86 35.61 28.97
N ALA A 231 18.90 34.88 30.08
CA ALA A 231 19.03 35.48 31.42
C ALA A 231 20.36 36.23 31.58
N ASP A 232 21.46 35.68 31.07
CA ASP A 232 22.78 36.34 31.07
C ASP A 232 22.78 37.59 30.19
N ALA A 233 22.15 37.55 29.02
CA ALA A 233 22.02 38.70 28.13
C ALA A 233 21.12 39.80 28.72
N GLU A 234 20.01 39.42 29.36
CA GLU A 234 19.11 40.35 30.05
C GLU A 234 19.82 40.99 31.25
N SER A 235 20.55 40.21 32.04
CA SER A 235 21.36 40.70 33.15
C SER A 235 22.42 41.71 32.69
N LYS A 236 23.15 41.42 31.60
CA LYS A 236 24.08 42.37 30.97
C LYS A 236 23.38 43.64 30.52
N ARG A 237 22.24 43.51 29.82
CA ARG A 237 21.47 44.66 29.34
C ARG A 237 20.94 45.52 30.50
N VAL A 238 20.52 44.91 31.60
CA VAL A 238 20.12 45.62 32.82
C VAL A 238 21.32 46.34 33.45
N ALA A 239 22.50 45.72 33.48
CA ALA A 239 23.72 46.36 33.96
C ALA A 239 24.11 47.57 33.10
N GLU A 240 24.09 47.44 31.78
CA GLU A 240 24.33 48.56 30.84
C GLU A 240 23.29 49.67 30.99
N LEU A 241 22.02 49.32 31.20
CA LEU A 241 20.97 50.31 31.46
C LEU A 241 21.17 51.03 32.80
N LYS A 242 21.66 50.34 33.83
CA LYS A 242 22.01 50.97 35.11
C LYS A 242 23.20 51.90 34.97
N GLU A 243 24.22 51.52 34.19
CA GLU A 243 25.37 52.36 33.89
C GLU A 243 24.97 53.61 33.11
N LYS A 244 24.20 53.47 32.03
CA LYS A 244 23.65 54.60 31.27
C LYS A 244 22.70 55.47 32.11
N SER A 245 21.93 54.87 33.01
CA SER A 245 21.08 55.62 33.94
C SER A 245 21.92 56.43 34.93
N ALA A 246 23.00 55.85 35.45
CA ALA A 246 23.94 56.56 36.32
C ALA A 246 24.65 57.71 35.58
N GLU A 247 25.09 57.49 34.33
CA GLU A 247 25.63 58.54 33.46
C GLU A 247 24.61 59.65 33.21
N MET A 248 23.34 59.30 32.94
CA MET A 248 22.27 60.28 32.74
C MET A 248 21.98 61.07 34.01
N HIS A 249 21.99 60.43 35.19
CA HIS A 249 21.84 61.11 36.48
C HIS A 249 23.03 62.03 36.77
N ALA A 250 24.26 61.63 36.46
CA ALA A 250 25.44 62.48 36.58
C ALA A 250 25.39 63.67 35.63
N PHE A 251 24.95 63.45 34.39
CA PHE A 251 24.74 64.52 33.41
C PHE A 251 23.62 65.48 33.85
N LYS A 252 22.52 64.96 34.38
CA LYS A 252 21.42 65.76 34.93
C LYS A 252 21.88 66.60 36.13
N ALA A 253 22.65 66.02 37.05
CA ALA A 253 23.24 66.75 38.17
C ALA A 253 24.20 67.86 37.69
N SER A 254 25.01 67.59 36.65
CA SER A 254 25.88 68.59 36.03
C SER A 254 25.10 69.71 35.34
N ALA A 255 24.00 69.38 34.66
CA ALA A 255 23.11 70.36 34.04
C ALA A 255 22.37 71.22 35.08
N GLU A 256 21.90 70.62 36.16
CA GLU A 256 21.28 71.31 37.30
C GLU A 256 22.28 72.24 38.01
N GLN A 257 23.55 71.82 38.13
CA GLN A 257 24.62 72.64 38.69
C GLN A 257 24.96 73.84 37.79
N LYS A 258 25.03 73.64 36.48
CA LYS A 258 25.19 74.75 35.51
C LYS A 258 24.01 75.71 35.52
N LEU A 259 22.78 75.19 35.64
CA LEU A 259 21.58 76.02 35.76
C LEU A 259 21.60 76.83 37.07
N ALA A 260 22.08 76.25 38.17
CA ALA A 260 22.24 76.96 39.45
C ALA A 260 23.33 78.06 39.38
N GLU A 261 24.44 77.83 38.68
CA GLU A 261 25.46 78.86 38.41
C GLU A 261 24.93 80.00 37.52
N GLU A 262 24.10 79.67 36.53
CA GLU A 262 23.46 80.65 35.64
C GLU A 262 22.41 81.51 36.38
N ILE A 263 21.66 80.91 37.31
CA ILE A 263 20.75 81.63 38.22
C ILE A 263 21.54 82.57 39.15
N ALA A 264 22.64 82.10 39.75
CA ALA A 264 23.47 82.91 40.64
C ALA A 264 24.12 84.12 39.92
N THR A 265 24.57 83.94 38.68
CA THR A 265 25.08 85.06 37.85
C THR A 265 23.98 86.03 37.42
N ARG A 266 22.75 85.56 37.18
CA ARG A 266 21.60 86.41 36.87
C ARG A 266 21.13 87.22 38.09
N GLU A 267 21.14 86.63 39.28
CA GLU A 267 20.86 87.33 40.54
C GLU A 267 21.95 88.37 40.89
N SER A 268 23.21 88.09 40.57
CA SER A 268 24.30 89.08 40.68
C SER A 268 24.14 90.27 39.72
N ARG A 269 23.56 90.06 38.52
CA ARG A 269 23.27 91.14 37.56
C ARG A 269 22.06 91.97 38.00
N LEU A 270 20.99 91.33 38.48
CA LEU A 270 19.81 92.00 39.01
C LEU A 270 20.12 92.89 40.23
N LYS A 271 20.99 92.44 41.15
CA LYS A 271 21.43 93.29 42.28
C LYS A 271 22.23 94.52 41.85
N LYS A 272 23.04 94.42 40.79
CA LYS A 272 23.76 95.58 40.23
C LYS A 272 22.82 96.56 39.51
N GLU A 273 21.76 96.06 38.87
CA GLU A 273 20.73 96.87 38.22
C GLU A 273 19.81 97.57 39.24
N GLU A 274 19.40 96.89 40.31
CA GLU A 274 18.63 97.50 41.42
C GLU A 274 19.40 98.63 42.12
N GLU A 275 20.72 98.49 42.30
CA GLU A 275 21.56 99.52 42.93
C GLU A 275 21.78 100.75 42.02
N THR A 276 21.78 100.55 40.70
CA THR A 276 21.76 101.66 39.72
C THR A 276 20.40 102.34 39.60
N HIS A 277 19.29 101.60 39.73
CA HIS A 277 17.94 102.17 39.73
C HIS A 277 17.63 102.94 41.02
N LYS A 278 18.12 102.49 42.18
CA LYS A 278 17.95 103.20 43.46
C LYS A 278 18.65 104.57 43.47
N LYS A 279 19.84 104.67 42.87
CA LYS A 279 20.56 105.95 42.68
C LYS A 279 19.96 106.86 41.59
N ALA A 280 19.21 106.31 40.63
CA ALA A 280 18.49 107.08 39.62
C ALA A 280 17.13 107.62 40.12
N ILE A 281 16.49 106.92 41.05
CA ILE A 281 15.21 107.33 41.68
C ILE A 281 15.43 108.44 42.72
N GLU A 282 16.49 108.37 43.54
CA GLU A 282 16.87 109.47 44.47
C GLU A 282 17.28 110.77 43.74
N LYS A 283 17.74 110.66 42.48
CA LYS A 283 18.10 111.83 41.65
C LYS A 283 16.87 112.48 41.00
N LYS A 284 15.85 111.69 40.64
CA LYS A 284 14.59 112.21 40.05
C LYS A 284 13.59 112.74 41.09
N GLU A 285 13.58 112.23 42.33
CA GLU A 285 12.77 112.79 43.42
C GLU A 285 13.27 114.15 43.94
N LYS A 286 14.57 114.46 43.77
CA LYS A 286 15.14 115.78 44.08
C LYS A 286 14.81 116.84 43.01
N GLU A 287 14.72 116.47 41.73
CA GLU A 287 14.41 117.39 40.63
C GLU A 287 12.90 117.70 40.48
N GLN A 288 12.02 116.86 41.05
CA GLN A 288 10.57 117.07 41.02
C GLN A 288 10.07 117.94 42.20
N LYS A 289 10.69 117.84 43.38
CA LYS A 289 10.43 118.74 44.53
C LYS A 289 10.94 120.17 44.32
N GLU A 290 11.93 120.40 43.45
CA GLU A 290 12.40 121.74 43.06
C GLU A 290 11.52 122.42 41.98
N LYS A 291 10.74 121.66 41.19
CA LYS A 291 9.82 122.23 40.18
C LYS A 291 8.45 122.57 40.76
N GLU A 292 7.95 121.82 41.73
CA GLU A 292 6.69 122.12 42.43
C GLU A 292 6.80 123.32 43.40
N GLN A 293 7.98 123.56 43.99
CA GLN A 293 8.24 124.77 44.78
C GLN A 293 8.45 126.05 43.95
N LYS A 294 8.70 125.92 42.63
CA LYS A 294 8.90 127.06 41.70
C LYS A 294 7.58 127.50 41.06
N HIS A 295 6.66 126.57 40.80
CA HIS A 295 5.34 126.87 40.24
C HIS A 295 4.30 127.34 41.28
N GLY A 296 4.45 126.95 42.56
CA GLY A 296 3.64 127.47 43.67
C GLY A 296 3.94 128.91 44.09
N ARG A 297 5.12 129.46 43.75
CA ARG A 297 5.53 130.84 44.07
C ARG A 297 5.20 131.86 42.97
N GLU A 298 4.94 131.40 41.75
CA GLU A 298 4.53 132.26 40.62
C GLU A 298 3.01 132.53 40.58
N LEU A 299 2.19 131.60 41.10
CA LEU A 299 0.73 131.78 41.23
C LEU A 299 0.31 132.64 42.45
N HIS A 300 1.18 132.81 43.46
CA HIS A 300 0.95 133.72 44.59
C HIS A 300 1.28 135.18 44.22
N LYS A 301 2.36 135.39 43.45
CA LYS A 301 2.75 136.72 42.95
C LYS A 301 1.76 137.35 41.97
N LEU A 302 1.12 136.55 41.10
CA LEU A 302 0.05 137.05 40.22
C LEU A 302 -1.25 137.40 40.95
N ARG A 303 -1.45 136.91 42.18
CA ARG A 303 -2.62 137.22 43.02
C ARG A 303 -2.40 138.46 43.88
N GLU A 304 -1.16 138.76 44.25
CA GLU A 304 -0.77 139.97 44.99
C GLU A 304 -0.61 141.19 44.04
N ASP A 305 -0.08 141.01 42.82
CA ASP A 305 0.09 142.10 41.84
C ASP A 305 -1.22 142.63 41.20
N MET A 306 -2.33 141.89 41.31
CA MET A 306 -3.68 142.38 40.95
C MET A 306 -4.42 143.05 42.12
N GLY A 307 -4.07 142.72 43.36
CA GLY A 307 -4.65 143.36 44.56
C GLY A 307 -4.13 144.79 44.77
N ASP A 308 -2.87 145.04 44.43
CA ASP A 308 -2.25 146.36 44.63
C ASP A 308 -2.55 147.36 43.49
N LYS A 309 -2.84 146.88 42.27
CA LYS A 309 -3.29 147.74 41.15
C LYS A 309 -4.73 148.23 41.28
N MET A 310 -5.64 147.42 41.81
CA MET A 310 -7.02 147.85 42.09
C MET A 310 -7.09 148.85 43.26
N THR A 311 -6.18 148.76 44.23
CA THR A 311 -6.14 149.68 45.38
C THR A 311 -5.58 151.06 44.99
N GLN A 312 -4.62 151.12 44.05
CA GLN A 312 -4.11 152.38 43.47
C GLN A 312 -5.12 153.08 42.55
N GLU A 313 -5.94 152.35 41.78
CA GLU A 313 -6.98 152.95 40.95
C GLU A 313 -8.14 153.53 41.79
N VAL A 314 -8.50 152.90 42.92
CA VAL A 314 -9.53 153.40 43.85
C VAL A 314 -9.03 154.63 44.63
N GLU A 315 -7.74 154.71 44.97
CA GLU A 315 -7.14 155.92 45.57
C GLU A 315 -6.98 157.07 44.57
N PHE A 316 -6.67 156.79 43.30
CA PHE A 316 -6.60 157.79 42.24
C PHE A 316 -7.97 158.42 41.94
N VAL A 317 -9.02 157.61 41.84
CA VAL A 317 -10.41 158.10 41.65
C VAL A 317 -10.90 158.85 42.89
N SER A 318 -10.54 158.39 44.10
CA SER A 318 -10.85 159.12 45.35
C SER A 318 -10.12 160.47 45.48
N GLN A 319 -8.90 160.60 44.93
CA GLN A 319 -8.20 161.89 44.87
C GLN A 319 -8.78 162.82 43.81
N GLN A 320 -9.21 162.31 42.64
CA GLN A 320 -9.91 163.12 41.65
C GLN A 320 -11.26 163.63 42.17
N LEU A 321 -12.05 162.80 42.86
CA LEU A 321 -13.31 163.23 43.48
C LEU A 321 -13.09 164.27 44.60
N ARG A 322 -12.00 164.19 45.37
CA ARG A 322 -11.66 165.22 46.38
C ARG A 322 -11.16 166.52 45.74
N ALA A 323 -10.50 166.46 44.59
CA ALA A 323 -10.08 167.64 43.83
C ALA A 323 -11.26 168.34 43.13
N GLU A 324 -12.21 167.58 42.58
CA GLU A 324 -13.45 168.11 42.03
C GLU A 324 -14.37 168.70 43.12
N LYS A 325 -14.50 168.03 44.27
CA LYS A 325 -15.26 168.57 45.41
C LYS A 325 -14.71 169.92 45.87
N ARG A 326 -13.38 170.09 45.93
CA ARG A 326 -12.75 171.39 46.25
C ARG A 326 -12.90 172.44 45.14
N ARG A 327 -13.04 172.03 43.87
CA ARG A 327 -13.41 172.95 42.78
C ARG A 327 -14.84 173.46 42.98
N TYR A 328 -15.79 172.56 43.24
CA TYR A 328 -17.18 172.95 43.50
C TYR A 328 -17.33 173.78 44.77
N GLU A 329 -16.59 173.49 45.84
CA GLU A 329 -16.60 174.31 47.06
C GLU A 329 -16.02 175.72 46.82
N LYS A 330 -14.95 175.87 46.03
CA LYS A 330 -14.42 177.19 45.63
C LYS A 330 -15.31 177.95 44.66
N GLU A 331 -16.10 177.23 43.86
CA GLU A 331 -17.05 177.83 42.92
C GLU A 331 -18.33 178.28 43.62
N ILE A 332 -18.78 177.52 44.63
CA ILE A 332 -19.82 177.95 45.58
C ILE A 332 -19.33 179.17 46.37
N GLU A 333 -18.11 179.17 46.89
CA GLU A 333 -17.54 180.31 47.62
C GLU A 333 -17.36 181.55 46.73
N ARG A 334 -17.07 181.38 45.42
CA ARG A 334 -17.09 182.49 44.45
C ARG A 334 -18.48 183.02 44.18
N LEU A 335 -19.50 182.17 44.10
CA LEU A 335 -20.87 182.59 43.80
C LEU A 335 -21.55 183.19 45.03
N GLU A 336 -21.29 182.68 46.24
CA GLU A 336 -21.67 183.32 47.49
C GLU A 336 -20.99 184.69 47.65
N ASN A 337 -19.73 184.83 47.24
CA ASN A 337 -19.08 186.15 47.17
C ASN A 337 -19.63 187.06 46.05
N THR A 338 -20.18 186.49 44.99
CA THR A 338 -20.88 187.27 43.94
C THR A 338 -22.27 187.73 44.43
N CYS A 339 -22.93 186.91 45.26
CA CYS A 339 -24.15 187.27 45.98
C CYS A 339 -23.89 188.40 46.99
N ASN A 340 -22.76 188.35 47.71
CA ASN A 340 -22.37 189.39 48.66
C ASN A 340 -21.90 190.70 48.01
N MET A 341 -21.30 190.67 46.81
CA MET A 341 -20.91 191.91 46.11
C MET A 341 -22.09 192.66 45.46
N LYS A 342 -23.17 191.98 45.06
CA LYS A 342 -24.37 192.68 44.57
C LYS A 342 -25.34 193.12 45.67
N CYS A 343 -25.18 192.65 46.91
CA CYS A 343 -25.88 193.18 48.08
C CYS A 343 -25.20 194.40 48.74
N SER A 344 -24.05 194.88 48.24
CA SER A 344 -23.33 196.04 48.84
C SER A 344 -23.21 197.28 47.95
N ILE A 345 -23.90 197.32 46.80
CA ILE A 345 -24.13 198.56 46.05
C ILE A 345 -25.59 198.58 45.58
N MET A 346 -26.39 199.41 46.28
CA MET A 346 -27.56 200.17 45.82
C MET A 346 -28.72 199.45 45.13
#